data_AF-A0A940STM5-F1
#
_entry.id   AF-A0A940STM5-F1
#
_cell.length_a   1.000
_cell.length_b   1.000
_cell.length_c   1.000
_cell.angle_alpha   90.00
_cell.angle_beta   90.00
_cell.angle_gamma   90.00
#
_symmetry.space_group_name_H-M   'P 1'
#
loop_
_entity.id
_entity.type
_entity.pdbx_description
1 polymer ?
#
loop_
_entity_poly.entity_id
_entity_poly.type
_entity_poly.pdbx_seq_one_letter_code
_entity_poly.pdbx_strand_id
1 'polypeptide(L)'
;LGLNGLGLCATQFASEYMDVTVIRDGQEYTLHFEKGENIGGLQKAAATRKQTGTKTRWKPDLEVFTDIAVTDDWFRDVLKRQAVVNPNLLFIYRNEVTPGKFDTTEFYYENGITDYVNEIVGDKPLTPVQFWSADRKGRDRADRDEYKVKLSVAFAFSNQVQRLEYYHNSSWLEHGGSPDDAVKRAFTAQIDAFLKNNNRYQKNENKIGFQDIQDCLVLVSSSFSTIASYANQTKKAITNRFVYEAMTEFLKHQLEVYFTENPDDAARIAEQVLINKRSRENAERTRLNIKKKLSGNLDLSNMVPKFVDCRSKDTDRRELYIVEGDSALGSVKMARDAEFQAVIPVRGKILNCLKADYVRIFKSEIITDLLKVLGCGVEVTTKANKELATFSLENLRWNKIVICTDADEDGFHIRTLILTMIYRLAPTLIREGYVYIAESPLFEITTKDRTYFAYDEKERVKILSMLEGQKYTLQRSKGLGENEAEMMALTTMNPETRRIIRITPEEAEATFEMFDMLLGDNLAARKDYIAEHGGDYLDLADIS
;
A
#
# COMPACT_ATOMS: atom_id res chain seq x y z
N LEU A 1 -32.39 1.37 -20.10
CA LEU A 1 -31.72 0.57 -19.05
C LEU A 1 -32.20 -0.88 -18.98
N GLY A 2 -33.51 -1.14 -18.93
CA GLY A 2 -34.06 -2.51 -19.01
C GLY A 2 -34.63 -2.83 -20.39
N LEU A 3 -33.83 -3.40 -21.30
CA LEU A 3 -34.34 -3.90 -22.59
C LEU A 3 -35.06 -5.25 -22.45
N ASN A 4 -34.78 -5.99 -21.36
CA ASN A 4 -35.18 -7.39 -21.24
C ASN A 4 -36.29 -7.63 -20.20
N GLY A 5 -36.71 -6.62 -19.42
CA GLY A 5 -37.73 -6.77 -18.36
C GLY A 5 -37.34 -7.63 -17.15
N LEU A 6 -36.20 -8.34 -17.20
CA LEU A 6 -35.79 -9.31 -16.20
C LEU A 6 -35.37 -8.73 -14.84
N GLY A 7 -35.05 -7.43 -14.75
CA GLY A 7 -34.55 -6.83 -13.51
C GLY A 7 -35.55 -6.89 -12.36
N LEU A 8 -36.74 -6.32 -12.57
CA LEU A 8 -37.83 -6.36 -11.59
C LEU A 8 -38.33 -7.79 -11.33
N CYS A 9 -38.34 -8.64 -12.36
CA CYS A 9 -38.68 -10.05 -12.22
C CYS A 9 -37.68 -10.79 -11.31
N ALA A 10 -36.38 -10.60 -11.50
CA ALA A 10 -35.36 -11.18 -10.63
C ALA A 10 -35.50 -10.69 -9.18
N THR A 11 -35.78 -9.40 -8.98
CA THR A 11 -36.09 -8.87 -7.63
C THR A 11 -37.32 -9.55 -7.03
N GLN A 12 -38.39 -9.73 -7.81
CA GLN A 12 -39.62 -10.40 -7.38
C GLN A 12 -39.36 -11.84 -6.91
N PHE A 13 -38.59 -12.63 -7.67
CA PHE A 13 -38.25 -14.01 -7.31
C PHE A 13 -37.21 -14.13 -6.19
N ALA A 14 -36.43 -13.08 -5.94
CA ALA A 14 -35.44 -13.02 -4.86
C ALA A 14 -35.97 -12.36 -3.58
N SER A 15 -37.27 -12.06 -3.52
CA SER A 15 -37.91 -11.42 -2.37
C SER A 15 -38.83 -12.40 -1.63
N GLU A 16 -38.83 -12.34 -0.31
CA GLU A 16 -39.79 -13.05 0.55
C GLU A 16 -41.21 -12.60 0.19
N TYR A 17 -41.39 -11.27 0.07
CA TYR A 17 -42.58 -10.65 -0.48
C TYR A 17 -42.24 -9.40 -1.29
N MET A 18 -43.11 -9.06 -2.24
CA MET A 18 -43.07 -7.82 -3.01
C MET A 18 -44.48 -7.27 -3.22
N ASP A 19 -44.74 -6.06 -2.71
CA ASP A 19 -45.97 -5.29 -2.92
C ASP A 19 -45.74 -4.21 -3.98
N VAL A 20 -46.62 -4.14 -4.97
CA VAL A 20 -46.59 -3.11 -6.00
C VAL A 20 -47.92 -2.37 -6.02
N THR A 21 -47.87 -1.05 -5.86
CA THR A 21 -49.02 -0.15 -6.01
C THR A 21 -48.77 0.79 -7.19
N VAL A 22 -49.65 0.79 -8.18
CA VAL A 22 -49.58 1.68 -9.35
C VAL A 22 -50.81 2.57 -9.38
N ILE A 23 -50.62 3.89 -9.40
CA ILE A 23 -51.70 4.86 -9.60
C ILE A 23 -51.55 5.45 -10.99
N ARG A 24 -52.54 5.21 -11.86
CA ARG A 24 -52.54 5.68 -13.24
C ARG A 24 -53.98 5.79 -13.76
N ASP A 25 -54.25 6.81 -14.57
CA ASP A 25 -55.53 7.02 -15.24
C ASP A 25 -56.74 7.02 -14.29
N GLY A 26 -56.56 7.57 -13.09
CA GLY A 26 -57.60 7.63 -12.04
C GLY A 26 -57.89 6.30 -11.36
N GLN A 27 -57.07 5.27 -11.59
CA GLN A 27 -57.20 3.95 -11.00
C GLN A 27 -55.97 3.64 -10.14
N GLU A 28 -56.18 2.90 -9.07
CA GLU A 28 -55.15 2.29 -8.23
C GLU A 28 -55.14 0.78 -8.48
N TYR A 29 -53.96 0.26 -8.79
CA TYR A 29 -53.72 -1.16 -9.04
C TYR A 29 -52.77 -1.68 -7.98
N THR A 30 -53.12 -2.80 -7.33
CA THR A 30 -52.27 -3.44 -6.34
C THR A 30 -51.96 -4.89 -6.73
N LEU A 31 -50.70 -5.28 -6.56
CA LEU A 31 -50.19 -6.63 -6.75
C LEU A 31 -49.41 -7.03 -5.50
N HIS A 32 -49.56 -8.28 -5.10
CA HIS A 32 -48.82 -8.89 -4.01
C HIS A 32 -48.14 -10.15 -4.53
N PHE A 33 -46.85 -10.28 -4.29
CA PHE A 33 -46.07 -11.46 -4.66
C PHE A 33 -45.44 -12.08 -3.42
N GLU A 34 -45.45 -13.41 -3.34
CA GLU A 34 -44.72 -14.20 -2.34
C GLU A 34 -43.84 -15.20 -3.07
N LYS A 35 -42.53 -15.23 -2.75
CA LYS A 35 -41.54 -16.12 -3.39
C LYS A 35 -41.62 -16.14 -4.93
N GLY A 36 -41.90 -14.99 -5.54
CA GLY A 36 -42.03 -14.84 -6.99
C GLY A 36 -43.43 -15.08 -7.58
N GLU A 37 -44.39 -15.63 -6.83
CA GLU A 37 -45.73 -15.95 -7.34
C GLU A 37 -46.74 -14.84 -7.03
N ASN A 38 -47.63 -14.53 -7.96
CA ASN A 38 -48.66 -13.50 -7.79
C ASN A 38 -49.83 -14.04 -6.96
N ILE A 39 -49.95 -13.58 -5.72
CA ILE A 39 -50.98 -14.02 -4.78
C ILE A 39 -52.19 -13.10 -4.88
N GLY A 40 -53.35 -13.67 -5.24
CA GLY A 40 -54.61 -12.94 -5.33
C GLY A 40 -54.81 -12.10 -6.60
N GLY A 41 -53.84 -12.09 -7.52
CA GLY A 41 -53.94 -11.44 -8.82
C GLY A 41 -53.94 -9.91 -8.76
N LEU A 42 -54.15 -9.27 -9.92
CA LEU A 42 -54.23 -7.82 -10.03
C LEU A 42 -55.54 -7.29 -9.43
N GLN A 43 -55.44 -6.53 -8.36
CA GLN A 43 -56.58 -5.84 -7.76
C GLN A 43 -56.68 -4.42 -8.32
N LYS A 44 -57.91 -3.94 -8.54
CA LYS A 44 -58.19 -2.63 -9.13
C LYS A 44 -59.21 -1.87 -8.29
N ALA A 45 -58.89 -0.64 -7.93
CA ALA A 45 -59.78 0.29 -7.23
C ALA A 45 -59.72 1.69 -7.86
N ALA A 46 -60.71 2.53 -7.55
CA ALA A 46 -60.65 3.94 -7.92
C ALA A 46 -59.55 4.64 -7.10
N ALA A 47 -58.73 5.47 -7.75
CA ALA A 47 -57.67 6.19 -7.07
C ALA A 47 -58.27 7.24 -6.12
N THR A 48 -57.76 7.29 -4.89
CA THR A 48 -58.20 8.24 -3.87
C THR A 48 -57.66 9.67 -4.09
N ARG A 49 -56.62 9.82 -4.91
CA ARG A 49 -55.96 11.09 -5.21
C ARG A 49 -55.67 11.22 -6.70
N LYS A 50 -55.73 12.45 -7.22
CA LYS A 50 -55.34 12.77 -8.60
C LYS A 50 -53.81 12.88 -8.67
N GLN A 51 -53.15 11.74 -8.87
CA GLN A 51 -51.71 11.62 -9.05
C GLN A 51 -51.38 10.47 -10.00
N THR A 52 -50.13 10.38 -10.43
CA THR A 52 -49.58 9.20 -11.12
C THR A 52 -48.29 8.78 -10.44
N GLY A 53 -48.04 7.47 -10.36
CA GLY A 53 -46.83 6.95 -9.76
C GLY A 53 -46.88 5.46 -9.45
N THR A 54 -45.72 4.91 -9.13
CA THR A 54 -45.57 3.51 -8.72
C THR A 54 -44.81 3.45 -7.42
N LYS A 55 -45.31 2.69 -6.46
CA LYS A 55 -44.64 2.34 -5.22
C LYS A 55 -44.36 0.84 -5.23
N THR A 56 -43.11 0.49 -4.96
CA THR A 56 -42.69 -0.90 -4.83
C THR A 56 -42.08 -1.08 -3.43
N ARG A 57 -42.60 -2.01 -2.66
CA ARG A 57 -42.08 -2.42 -1.35
C ARG A 57 -41.72 -3.89 -1.44
N TRP A 58 -40.55 -4.27 -0.97
CA TRP A 58 -40.13 -5.67 -0.99
C TRP A 58 -39.15 -5.94 0.15
N LYS A 59 -39.01 -7.22 0.50
CA LYS A 59 -38.05 -7.71 1.49
C LYS A 59 -37.22 -8.82 0.83
N PRO A 60 -35.87 -8.70 0.79
CA PRO A 60 -35.02 -9.77 0.25
C PRO A 60 -35.22 -11.07 1.02
N ASP A 61 -35.20 -12.20 0.32
CA ASP A 61 -35.40 -13.53 0.92
C ASP A 61 -34.09 -14.09 1.53
N LEU A 62 -34.13 -14.50 2.80
CA LEU A 62 -33.01 -15.16 3.49
C LEU A 62 -32.78 -16.61 3.03
N GLU A 63 -33.73 -17.22 2.33
CA GLU A 63 -33.52 -18.50 1.65
C GLU A 63 -32.65 -18.34 0.39
N VAL A 64 -32.60 -17.12 -0.17
CA VAL A 64 -31.83 -16.80 -1.39
C VAL A 64 -30.48 -16.16 -1.05
N PHE A 65 -30.46 -15.25 -0.05
CA PHE A 65 -29.27 -14.51 0.35
C PHE A 65 -28.77 -14.92 1.73
N THR A 66 -27.45 -15.05 1.89
CA THR A 66 -26.83 -15.34 3.19
C THR A 66 -26.90 -14.16 4.17
N ASP A 67 -27.05 -12.95 3.64
CA ASP A 67 -27.22 -11.71 4.40
C ASP A 67 -28.05 -10.71 3.58
N ILE A 68 -28.85 -9.91 4.25
CA ILE A 68 -29.77 -8.91 3.69
C ILE A 68 -29.57 -7.51 4.28
N ALA A 69 -28.61 -7.35 5.21
CA ALA A 69 -28.30 -6.07 5.85
C ALA A 69 -27.45 -5.18 4.92
N VAL A 70 -28.11 -4.52 3.98
CA VAL A 70 -27.47 -3.51 3.12
C VAL A 70 -27.22 -2.24 3.94
N THR A 71 -26.01 -1.69 3.86
CA THR A 71 -25.61 -0.51 4.62
C THR A 71 -26.25 0.77 4.08
N ASP A 72 -26.49 1.74 4.97
CA ASP A 72 -27.01 3.06 4.62
C ASP A 72 -26.13 3.79 3.59
N ASP A 73 -24.81 3.67 3.73
CA ASP A 73 -23.83 4.30 2.85
C ASP A 73 -23.99 3.86 1.41
N TRP A 74 -24.37 2.60 1.18
CA TRP A 74 -24.62 2.09 -0.16
C TRP A 74 -25.82 2.80 -0.82
N PHE A 75 -26.95 2.94 -0.10
CA PHE A 75 -28.11 3.64 -0.63
C PHE A 75 -27.83 5.12 -0.86
N ARG A 76 -27.11 5.77 0.06
CA ARG A 76 -26.72 7.18 -0.06
C ARG A 76 -25.83 7.40 -1.28
N ASP A 77 -24.82 6.55 -1.50
CA ASP A 77 -23.94 6.63 -2.69
C ASP A 77 -24.74 6.43 -3.98
N VAL A 78 -25.58 5.39 -4.06
CA VAL A 78 -26.39 5.09 -5.26
C VAL A 78 -27.35 6.25 -5.58
N LEU A 79 -28.10 6.75 -4.60
CA LEU A 79 -29.05 7.84 -4.79
C LEU A 79 -28.35 9.15 -5.16
N LYS A 80 -27.22 9.46 -4.52
CA LYS A 80 -26.39 10.61 -4.87
C LYS A 80 -25.94 10.53 -6.33
N ARG A 81 -25.37 9.40 -6.76
CA ARG A 81 -24.95 9.19 -8.16
C ARG A 81 -26.10 9.36 -9.14
N GLN A 82 -27.29 8.84 -8.81
CA GLN A 82 -28.48 9.02 -9.65
C GLN A 82 -28.90 10.49 -9.73
N ALA A 83 -28.88 11.22 -8.62
CA ALA A 83 -29.20 12.64 -8.60
C ALA A 83 -28.22 13.47 -9.43
N VAL A 84 -26.93 13.15 -9.37
CA VAL A 84 -25.86 13.81 -10.14
C VAL A 84 -26.08 13.71 -11.65
N VAL A 85 -26.48 12.53 -12.16
CA VAL A 85 -26.61 12.31 -13.62
C VAL A 85 -28.01 12.57 -14.17
N ASN A 86 -28.99 12.82 -13.30
CA ASN A 86 -30.37 13.15 -13.65
C ASN A 86 -30.71 14.53 -13.05
N PRO A 87 -30.26 15.64 -13.67
CA PRO A 87 -30.49 16.97 -13.13
C PRO A 87 -31.97 17.27 -12.96
N ASN A 88 -32.31 18.07 -11.93
CA ASN A 88 -33.67 18.46 -11.56
C ASN A 88 -34.56 17.32 -11.01
N LEU A 89 -33.99 16.15 -10.69
CA LEU A 89 -34.72 15.07 -10.04
C LEU A 89 -34.34 14.96 -8.56
N LEU A 90 -35.34 15.08 -7.67
CA LEU A 90 -35.16 14.92 -6.23
C LEU A 90 -35.21 13.43 -5.86
N PHE A 91 -34.13 12.96 -5.25
CA PHE A 91 -34.07 11.64 -4.63
C PHE A 91 -34.11 11.79 -3.12
N ILE A 92 -35.05 11.12 -2.46
CA ILE A 92 -35.22 11.19 -1.00
C ILE A 92 -34.88 9.81 -0.42
N TYR A 93 -33.84 9.76 0.39
CA TYR A 93 -33.51 8.60 1.23
C TYR A 93 -34.14 8.76 2.60
N ARG A 94 -34.86 7.74 3.07
CA ARG A 94 -35.43 7.70 4.42
C ARG A 94 -35.04 6.38 5.08
N ASN A 95 -34.22 6.43 6.12
CA ASN A 95 -33.86 5.26 6.92
C ASN A 95 -34.66 5.25 8.23
N GLU A 96 -35.33 4.15 8.54
CA GLU A 96 -36.03 3.96 9.81
C GLU A 96 -35.04 3.50 10.89
N VAL A 97 -34.62 4.43 11.76
CA VAL A 97 -33.63 4.15 12.81
C VAL A 97 -34.25 3.52 14.06
N THR A 98 -35.51 3.85 14.33
CA THR A 98 -36.36 3.28 15.39
C THR A 98 -37.80 3.28 14.89
N PRO A 99 -38.69 2.41 15.41
CA PRO A 99 -40.06 2.31 14.93
C PRO A 99 -40.76 3.66 14.81
N GLY A 100 -41.13 4.05 13.59
CA GLY A 100 -41.82 5.30 13.27
C GLY A 100 -40.94 6.56 13.18
N LYS A 101 -39.63 6.48 13.45
CA LYS A 101 -38.67 7.60 13.33
C LYS A 101 -37.73 7.36 12.15
N PHE A 102 -37.68 8.34 11.26
CA PHE A 102 -36.88 8.29 10.04
C PHE A 102 -35.82 9.38 10.00
N ASP A 103 -34.59 9.00 9.70
CA ASP A 103 -33.56 9.92 9.25
C ASP A 103 -33.73 10.13 7.75
N THR A 104 -33.80 11.38 7.32
CA THR A 104 -34.08 11.75 5.93
C THR A 104 -32.90 12.47 5.32
N THR A 105 -32.60 12.16 4.05
CA THR A 105 -31.56 12.83 3.29
C THR A 105 -32.04 13.04 1.86
N GLU A 106 -31.88 14.26 1.38
CA GLU A 106 -32.32 14.69 0.07
C GLU A 106 -31.10 14.88 -0.85
N PHE A 107 -31.19 14.34 -2.05
CA PHE A 107 -30.20 14.53 -3.09
C PHE A 107 -30.86 15.24 -4.26
N TYR A 108 -30.40 16.46 -4.54
CA TYR A 108 -30.89 17.31 -5.60
C TYR A 108 -29.72 18.07 -6.21
N TYR A 109 -29.57 17.95 -7.52
CA TYR A 109 -28.55 18.63 -8.30
C TYR A 109 -29.24 19.37 -9.46
N GLU A 110 -29.17 20.69 -9.46
CA GLU A 110 -29.82 21.54 -10.46
C GLU A 110 -29.07 21.48 -11.80
N ASN A 111 -27.73 21.57 -11.73
CA ASN A 111 -26.84 21.49 -12.89
C ASN A 111 -26.13 20.12 -13.01
N GLY A 112 -26.60 19.12 -12.27
CA GLY A 112 -26.15 17.73 -12.37
C GLY A 112 -24.64 17.56 -12.16
N ILE A 113 -23.97 16.97 -13.16
CA ILE A 113 -22.53 16.66 -13.10
C ILE A 113 -21.63 17.89 -12.86
N THR A 114 -22.08 19.08 -13.25
CA THR A 114 -21.32 20.33 -13.02
C THR A 114 -21.26 20.68 -11.54
N ASP A 115 -22.41 20.62 -10.85
CA ASP A 115 -22.48 20.87 -9.40
C ASP A 115 -21.64 19.84 -8.64
N TYR A 116 -21.68 18.57 -9.07
CA TYR A 116 -20.89 17.51 -8.46
C TYR A 116 -19.38 17.68 -8.67
N VAL A 117 -18.94 18.13 -9.85
CA VAL A 117 -17.52 18.45 -10.06
C VAL A 117 -17.10 19.62 -9.18
N ASN A 118 -17.91 20.69 -9.08
CA ASN A 118 -17.66 21.81 -8.15
C ASN A 118 -17.54 21.33 -6.69
N GLU A 119 -18.45 20.44 -6.26
CA GLU A 119 -18.42 19.83 -4.92
C GLU A 119 -17.10 19.08 -4.66
N ILE A 120 -16.59 18.34 -5.65
CA ILE A 120 -15.34 17.56 -5.51
C ILE A 120 -14.12 18.47 -5.47
N VAL A 121 -14.03 19.47 -6.35
CA VAL A 121 -12.84 20.36 -6.39
C VAL A 121 -12.78 21.35 -5.23
N GLY A 122 -13.93 21.69 -4.65
CA GLY A 122 -14.03 22.64 -3.53
C GLY A 122 -13.52 24.04 -3.89
N ASP A 123 -12.96 24.73 -2.91
CA ASP A 123 -12.68 26.18 -2.99
C ASP A 123 -11.39 26.55 -3.72
N LYS A 124 -10.54 25.57 -4.08
CA LYS A 124 -9.21 25.82 -4.65
C LYS A 124 -8.93 24.98 -5.90
N PRO A 125 -9.76 25.04 -6.95
CA PRO A 125 -9.46 24.37 -8.20
C PRO A 125 -8.25 25.05 -8.89
N LEU A 126 -7.48 24.26 -9.65
CA LEU A 126 -6.41 24.81 -10.50
C LEU A 126 -7.01 25.57 -11.68
N THR A 127 -8.12 25.07 -12.24
CA THR A 127 -8.88 25.71 -13.32
C THR A 127 -10.37 25.74 -12.99
N PRO A 128 -11.14 26.75 -13.45
CA PRO A 128 -12.59 26.75 -13.30
C PRO A 128 -13.24 25.51 -13.90
N VAL A 129 -14.38 25.08 -13.34
CA VAL A 129 -15.15 23.96 -13.87
C VAL A 129 -15.70 24.30 -15.24
N GLN A 130 -15.41 23.42 -16.20
CA GLN A 130 -15.92 23.45 -17.56
C GLN A 130 -17.06 22.45 -17.70
N PHE A 131 -18.09 22.80 -18.46
CA PHE A 131 -19.17 21.88 -18.84
C PHE A 131 -19.38 21.92 -20.35
N TRP A 132 -19.24 20.78 -21.01
CA TRP A 132 -19.44 20.65 -22.46
C TRP A 132 -20.47 19.59 -22.76
N SER A 133 -21.32 19.85 -23.77
CA SER A 133 -22.31 18.89 -24.22
C SER A 133 -22.43 18.85 -25.74
N ALA A 134 -22.89 17.71 -26.26
CA ALA A 134 -23.04 17.48 -27.69
C ALA A 134 -24.06 16.38 -27.98
N ASP A 135 -24.88 16.59 -29.00
CA ASP A 135 -25.67 15.53 -29.63
C ASP A 135 -24.95 15.03 -30.89
N ARG A 136 -24.90 13.72 -31.06
CA ARG A 136 -24.27 13.05 -32.21
C ARG A 136 -25.16 11.94 -32.74
N LYS A 137 -25.08 11.68 -34.05
CA LYS A 137 -25.80 10.61 -34.72
C LYS A 137 -24.81 9.82 -35.58
N GLY A 138 -24.87 8.49 -35.51
CA GLY A 138 -23.98 7.61 -36.25
C GLY A 138 -24.22 6.15 -35.91
N ARG A 139 -23.29 5.27 -36.26
CA ARG A 139 -23.45 3.81 -36.17
C ARG A 139 -22.13 3.14 -35.84
N ASP A 140 -22.18 2.00 -35.14
CA ASP A 140 -20.97 1.27 -34.75
C ASP A 140 -20.30 0.51 -35.92
N ARG A 141 -21.10 0.14 -36.94
CA ARG A 141 -20.66 -0.57 -38.16
C ARG A 141 -21.58 -0.22 -39.33
N ALA A 142 -21.10 -0.34 -40.56
CA ALA A 142 -21.83 0.09 -41.77
C ALA A 142 -23.22 -0.58 -41.92
N ASP A 143 -23.34 -1.83 -41.49
CA ASP A 143 -24.54 -2.68 -41.53
C ASP A 143 -25.43 -2.58 -40.26
N ARG A 144 -25.09 -1.69 -39.31
CA ARG A 144 -25.91 -1.43 -38.12
C ARG A 144 -26.71 -0.15 -38.30
N ASP A 145 -27.85 -0.10 -37.61
CA ASP A 145 -28.69 1.09 -37.59
C ASP A 145 -27.99 2.28 -36.95
N GLU A 146 -28.38 3.47 -37.39
CA GLU A 146 -27.94 4.70 -36.76
C GLU A 146 -28.66 4.93 -35.44
N TYR A 147 -27.90 5.41 -34.45
CA TYR A 147 -28.42 5.82 -33.16
C TYR A 147 -27.92 7.19 -32.78
N LYS A 148 -28.62 7.80 -31.83
CA LYS A 148 -28.26 9.10 -31.27
C LYS A 148 -27.57 8.89 -29.93
N VAL A 149 -26.52 9.67 -29.69
CA VAL A 149 -25.87 9.79 -28.39
C VAL A 149 -25.83 11.25 -27.97
N LYS A 150 -26.28 11.53 -26.75
CA LYS A 150 -26.05 12.79 -26.05
C LYS A 150 -24.86 12.62 -25.14
N LEU A 151 -23.88 13.51 -25.25
CA LEU A 151 -22.67 13.54 -24.47
C LEU A 151 -22.69 14.75 -23.55
N SER A 152 -22.25 14.58 -22.31
CA SER A 152 -22.09 15.65 -21.34
C SER A 152 -20.85 15.36 -20.50
N VAL A 153 -19.96 16.34 -20.38
CA VAL A 153 -18.69 16.21 -19.67
C VAL A 153 -18.49 17.47 -18.83
N ALA A 154 -18.34 17.28 -17.53
CA ALA A 154 -17.90 18.32 -16.61
C ALA A 154 -16.50 17.98 -16.12
N PHE A 155 -15.59 18.95 -16.09
CA PHE A 155 -14.25 18.73 -15.57
C PHE A 155 -13.59 20.00 -15.05
N ALA A 156 -12.58 19.82 -14.21
CA ALA A 156 -11.63 20.82 -13.79
C ALA A 156 -10.29 20.15 -13.47
N PHE A 157 -9.22 20.94 -13.49
CA PHE A 157 -7.94 20.49 -12.97
C PHE A 157 -7.79 20.92 -11.51
N SER A 158 -7.15 20.08 -10.70
CA SER A 158 -6.82 20.35 -9.30
C SER A 158 -5.50 19.69 -8.95
N ASN A 159 -4.70 20.33 -8.11
CA ASN A 159 -3.46 19.74 -7.57
C ASN A 159 -3.66 19.07 -6.21
N GLN A 160 -4.90 19.01 -5.69
CA GLN A 160 -5.23 18.44 -4.38
C GLN A 160 -6.10 17.18 -4.50
N VAL A 161 -7.00 17.16 -5.48
CA VAL A 161 -7.97 16.08 -5.67
C VAL A 161 -7.97 15.61 -7.11
N GLN A 162 -8.23 14.32 -7.29
CA GLN A 162 -8.46 13.71 -8.59
C GLN A 162 -9.67 12.78 -8.51
N ARG A 163 -10.44 12.72 -9.58
CA ARG A 163 -11.60 11.83 -9.70
C ARG A 163 -11.95 11.65 -11.17
N LEU A 164 -12.14 10.40 -11.59
CA LEU A 164 -12.71 10.09 -12.90
C LEU A 164 -13.97 9.25 -12.70
N GLU A 165 -15.10 9.75 -13.18
CA GLU A 165 -16.35 8.98 -13.19
C GLU A 165 -17.03 9.03 -14.56
N TYR A 166 -17.51 7.87 -15.00
CA TYR A 166 -18.11 7.68 -16.30
C TYR A 166 -19.50 7.09 -16.13
N TYR A 167 -20.48 7.70 -16.78
CA TYR A 167 -21.86 7.28 -16.74
C TYR A 167 -22.42 7.10 -18.14
N HIS A 168 -23.22 6.05 -18.31
CA HIS A 168 -23.95 5.81 -19.55
C HIS A 168 -25.37 5.37 -19.24
N ASN A 169 -26.36 6.08 -19.80
CA ASN A 169 -27.77 5.90 -19.53
C ASN A 169 -28.07 5.87 -18.02
N SER A 170 -27.52 6.82 -17.26
CA SER A 170 -27.61 6.90 -15.78
C SER A 170 -27.01 5.73 -14.99
N SER A 171 -26.32 4.79 -15.64
CA SER A 171 -25.53 3.75 -14.97
C SER A 171 -24.08 4.17 -14.81
N TRP A 172 -23.53 3.94 -13.62
CA TRP A 172 -22.10 4.12 -13.36
C TRP A 172 -21.26 3.01 -14.01
N LEU A 173 -20.28 3.41 -14.81
CA LEU A 173 -19.35 2.54 -15.49
C LEU A 173 -18.07 2.37 -14.67
N GLU A 174 -18.14 1.50 -13.67
CA GLU A 174 -17.03 1.20 -12.74
C GLU A 174 -15.74 0.73 -13.46
N HIS A 175 -15.87 0.09 -14.62
CA HIS A 175 -14.74 -0.35 -15.45
C HIS A 175 -14.54 0.52 -16.69
N GLY A 176 -15.22 1.67 -16.78
CA GLY A 176 -15.08 2.62 -17.88
C GLY A 176 -15.60 2.09 -19.22
N GLY A 177 -14.70 1.89 -20.18
CA GLY A 177 -15.00 1.53 -21.55
C GLY A 177 -14.94 2.73 -22.51
N SER A 178 -15.79 2.75 -23.53
CA SER A 178 -15.72 3.73 -24.61
C SER A 178 -15.58 5.21 -24.17
N PRO A 179 -16.31 5.71 -23.15
CA PRO A 179 -16.13 7.10 -22.68
C PRO A 179 -14.78 7.35 -22.00
N ASP A 180 -14.29 6.39 -21.23
CA ASP A 180 -13.00 6.46 -20.53
C ASP A 180 -11.83 6.48 -21.53
N ASP A 181 -11.86 5.57 -22.49
CA ASP A 181 -10.87 5.53 -23.57
C ASP A 181 -10.86 6.83 -24.40
N ALA A 182 -12.04 7.42 -24.63
CA ALA A 182 -12.16 8.67 -25.35
C ALA A 182 -11.53 9.85 -24.58
N VAL A 183 -11.78 9.95 -23.28
CA VAL A 183 -11.13 10.96 -22.41
C VAL A 183 -9.62 10.76 -22.40
N LYS A 184 -9.15 9.53 -22.15
CA LYS A 184 -7.72 9.18 -22.17
C LYS A 184 -7.05 9.63 -23.46
N ARG A 185 -7.67 9.32 -24.60
CA ARG A 185 -7.14 9.64 -25.93
C ARG A 185 -7.17 11.14 -26.21
N ALA A 186 -8.27 11.82 -25.94
CA ALA A 186 -8.45 13.23 -26.26
C ALA A 186 -7.57 14.14 -25.41
N PHE A 187 -7.61 13.98 -24.07
CA PHE A 187 -6.84 14.81 -23.14
C PHE A 187 -5.33 14.62 -23.34
N THR A 188 -4.86 13.37 -23.45
CA THR A 188 -3.43 13.11 -23.70
C THR A 188 -2.97 13.73 -25.01
N ALA A 189 -3.76 13.61 -26.09
CA ALA A 189 -3.38 14.16 -27.39
C ALA A 189 -3.31 15.69 -27.38
N GLN A 190 -4.29 16.38 -26.79
CA GLN A 190 -4.33 17.84 -26.82
C GLN A 190 -3.33 18.49 -25.87
N ILE A 191 -3.15 17.93 -24.67
CA ILE A 191 -2.15 18.46 -23.72
C ILE A 191 -0.73 18.20 -24.26
N ASP A 192 -0.45 17.02 -24.83
CA ASP A 192 0.84 16.73 -25.47
C ASP A 192 1.12 17.64 -26.67
N ALA A 193 0.10 17.91 -27.50
CA ALA A 193 0.22 18.84 -28.62
C ALA A 193 0.53 20.26 -28.14
N PHE A 194 -0.18 20.75 -27.11
CA PHE A 194 0.09 22.04 -26.50
C PHE A 194 1.52 22.14 -25.94
N LEU A 195 1.99 21.12 -25.23
CA LEU A 195 3.35 21.06 -24.68
C LEU A 195 4.42 21.10 -25.78
N LYS A 196 4.22 20.37 -26.88
CA LYS A 196 5.13 20.35 -28.04
C LYS A 196 5.17 21.68 -28.76
N ASN A 197 4.01 22.25 -29.08
CA ASN A 197 3.90 23.52 -29.80
C ASN A 197 4.54 24.68 -29.01
N ASN A 198 4.53 24.60 -27.68
CA ASN A 198 5.13 25.59 -26.79
C ASN A 198 6.55 25.23 -26.30
N ASN A 199 7.19 24.20 -26.86
CA ASN A 199 8.55 23.75 -26.49
C ASN A 199 8.76 23.54 -24.98
N ARG A 200 7.75 23.00 -24.27
CA ARG A 200 7.77 22.85 -22.80
C ARG A 200 8.50 21.59 -22.32
N TYR A 201 8.76 20.63 -23.21
CA TYR A 201 9.56 19.44 -22.91
C TYR A 201 11.05 19.76 -22.88
N GLN A 202 11.79 19.14 -21.95
CA GLN A 202 13.24 19.17 -21.94
C GLN A 202 13.82 18.30 -23.08
N LYS A 203 15.07 18.55 -23.46
CA LYS A 203 15.78 17.72 -24.46
C LYS A 203 15.80 16.26 -23.97
N ASN A 204 15.39 15.33 -24.84
CA ASN A 204 15.29 13.89 -24.57
C ASN A 204 14.29 13.51 -23.45
N GLU A 205 13.33 14.38 -23.14
CA GLU A 205 12.24 14.05 -22.23
C GLU A 205 11.18 13.20 -22.95
N ASN A 206 10.74 12.10 -22.33
CA ASN A 206 9.64 11.29 -22.87
C ASN A 206 8.34 12.11 -22.94
N LYS A 207 7.38 11.70 -23.78
CA LYS A 207 6.05 12.31 -23.78
C LYS A 207 5.28 11.99 -22.50
N ILE A 208 4.31 12.82 -22.15
CA ILE A 208 3.34 12.55 -21.07
C ILE A 208 2.51 11.30 -21.38
N GLY A 209 2.08 10.61 -20.32
CA GLY A 209 1.02 9.61 -20.34
C GLY A 209 -0.26 10.15 -19.69
N PHE A 210 -1.36 9.39 -19.82
CA PHE A 210 -2.62 9.80 -19.19
C PHE A 210 -2.54 9.83 -17.66
N GLN A 211 -1.74 8.96 -17.03
CA GLN A 211 -1.55 8.99 -15.57
C GLN A 211 -1.09 10.37 -15.08
N ASP A 212 -0.19 11.01 -15.83
CA ASP A 212 0.36 12.33 -15.49
C ASP A 212 -0.76 13.41 -15.49
N ILE A 213 -1.80 13.22 -16.31
CA ILE A 213 -2.99 14.08 -16.41
C ILE A 213 -4.01 13.71 -15.33
N GLN A 214 -4.27 12.41 -15.19
CA GLN A 214 -5.24 11.85 -14.24
C GLN A 214 -4.94 12.30 -12.80
N ASP A 215 -3.67 12.38 -12.42
CA ASP A 215 -3.24 12.80 -11.08
C ASP A 215 -3.66 14.23 -10.71
N CYS A 216 -4.11 15.02 -11.68
CA CYS A 216 -4.64 16.37 -11.47
C CYS A 216 -5.99 16.64 -12.13
N LEU A 217 -6.73 15.61 -12.55
CA LEU A 217 -7.99 15.75 -13.28
C LEU A 217 -9.18 15.31 -12.42
N VAL A 218 -10.15 16.19 -12.28
CA VAL A 218 -11.50 15.87 -11.81
C VAL A 218 -12.43 15.93 -13.00
N LEU A 219 -12.96 14.79 -13.44
CA LEU A 219 -13.83 14.68 -14.60
C LEU A 219 -14.97 13.72 -14.33
N VAL A 220 -16.18 14.18 -14.67
CA VAL A 220 -17.39 13.38 -14.67
C VAL A 220 -18.01 13.47 -16.05
N SER A 221 -18.25 12.33 -16.68
CA SER A 221 -18.96 12.27 -17.96
C SER A 221 -20.25 11.48 -17.83
N SER A 222 -21.29 11.97 -18.48
CA SER A 222 -22.57 11.30 -18.61
C SER A 222 -22.97 11.26 -20.08
N SER A 223 -23.35 10.08 -20.55
CA SER A 223 -23.79 9.87 -21.93
C SER A 223 -25.13 9.17 -21.96
N PHE A 224 -25.99 9.53 -22.90
CA PHE A 224 -27.30 8.90 -23.11
C PHE A 224 -27.42 8.43 -24.54
N SER A 225 -27.73 7.15 -24.74
CA SER A 225 -27.83 6.54 -26.07
C SER A 225 -29.03 5.61 -26.17
N THR A 226 -29.66 5.58 -27.34
CA THR A 226 -30.74 4.64 -27.66
C THR A 226 -30.23 3.21 -27.87
N ILE A 227 -28.93 3.03 -28.12
CA ILE A 227 -28.27 1.72 -28.27
C ILE A 227 -27.06 1.65 -27.31
N ALA A 228 -26.94 0.55 -26.58
CA ALA A 228 -25.81 0.30 -25.68
C ALA A 228 -25.34 -1.15 -25.80
N SER A 229 -24.03 -1.32 -25.96
CA SER A 229 -23.32 -2.60 -26.02
C SER A 229 -22.43 -2.68 -24.78
N TYR A 230 -22.75 -3.59 -23.86
CA TYR A 230 -22.00 -3.76 -22.62
C TYR A 230 -20.95 -4.88 -22.76
N ALA A 231 -19.80 -4.72 -22.11
CA ALA A 231 -18.72 -5.70 -22.15
C ALA A 231 -19.11 -7.03 -21.47
N ASN A 232 -19.97 -6.95 -20.45
CA ASN A 232 -20.39 -8.08 -19.63
C ASN A 232 -21.80 -7.86 -19.05
N GLN A 233 -22.34 -8.90 -18.41
CA GLN A 233 -23.69 -8.87 -17.82
C GLN A 233 -23.81 -7.85 -16.68
N THR A 234 -22.73 -7.52 -15.97
CA THR A 234 -22.74 -6.54 -14.88
C THR A 234 -22.87 -5.09 -15.37
N LYS A 235 -22.81 -4.86 -16.70
CA LYS A 235 -23.05 -3.57 -17.36
C LYS A 235 -22.18 -2.43 -16.83
N LYS A 236 -20.96 -2.75 -16.38
CA LYS A 236 -19.99 -1.81 -15.79
C LYS A 236 -19.03 -1.17 -16.79
N ALA A 237 -19.11 -1.55 -18.06
CA ALA A 237 -18.40 -0.90 -19.17
C ALA A 237 -19.18 -1.04 -20.48
N ILE A 238 -19.09 -0.03 -21.34
CA ILE A 238 -19.63 -0.08 -22.70
C ILE A 238 -18.52 -0.19 -23.75
N THR A 239 -18.83 -0.80 -24.89
CA THR A 239 -17.88 -1.08 -25.99
C THR A 239 -18.31 -0.46 -27.32
N ASN A 240 -19.30 0.43 -27.30
CA ASN A 240 -19.80 1.11 -28.49
C ASN A 240 -18.72 1.95 -29.17
N ARG A 241 -18.29 1.51 -30.35
CA ARG A 241 -17.25 2.16 -31.15
C ARG A 241 -17.63 3.59 -31.54
N PHE A 242 -18.86 3.83 -31.95
CA PHE A 242 -19.30 5.17 -32.35
C PHE A 242 -19.30 6.14 -31.17
N VAL A 243 -19.66 5.69 -29.96
CA VAL A 243 -19.57 6.54 -28.76
C VAL A 243 -18.12 6.95 -28.49
N TYR A 244 -17.16 6.02 -28.59
CA TYR A 244 -15.73 6.33 -28.45
C TYR A 244 -15.26 7.34 -29.50
N GLU A 245 -15.55 7.11 -30.79
CA GLU A 245 -15.12 7.97 -31.89
C GLU A 245 -15.73 9.39 -31.77
N ALA A 246 -17.04 9.47 -31.57
CA ALA A 246 -17.78 10.72 -31.46
C ALA A 246 -17.34 11.55 -30.24
N MET A 247 -17.12 10.90 -29.09
CA MET A 247 -16.67 11.58 -27.88
C MET A 247 -15.21 12.01 -27.99
N THR A 248 -14.34 11.21 -28.62
CA THR A 248 -12.93 11.57 -28.83
C THR A 248 -12.80 12.81 -29.72
N GLU A 249 -13.52 12.85 -30.84
CA GLU A 249 -13.53 14.00 -31.76
C GLU A 249 -14.06 15.25 -31.06
N PHE A 250 -15.21 15.11 -30.39
CA PHE A 250 -15.82 16.19 -29.63
C PHE A 250 -14.88 16.79 -28.58
N LEU A 251 -14.30 15.95 -27.72
CA LEU A 251 -13.39 16.40 -26.66
C LEU A 251 -12.12 17.04 -27.21
N LYS A 252 -11.55 16.47 -28.28
CA LYS A 252 -10.35 17.06 -28.91
C LYS A 252 -10.63 18.47 -29.41
N HIS A 253 -11.75 18.66 -30.09
CA HIS A 253 -12.12 19.97 -30.61
C HIS A 253 -12.41 20.98 -29.48
N GLN A 254 -13.16 20.57 -28.44
CA GLN A 254 -13.45 21.45 -27.31
C GLN A 254 -12.21 21.83 -26.51
N LEU A 255 -11.28 20.89 -26.29
CA LEU A 255 -10.00 21.18 -25.64
C LEU A 255 -9.14 22.15 -26.45
N GLU A 256 -9.12 22.00 -27.78
CA GLU A 256 -8.41 22.93 -28.67
C GLU A 256 -8.96 24.35 -28.56
N VAL A 257 -10.29 24.50 -28.61
CA VAL A 257 -10.97 25.78 -28.40
C VAL A 257 -10.65 26.34 -27.01
N TYR A 258 -10.82 25.53 -25.96
CA TYR A 258 -10.58 25.92 -24.58
C TYR A 258 -9.14 26.42 -24.34
N PHE A 259 -8.13 25.70 -24.84
CA PHE A 259 -6.73 26.11 -24.69
C PHE A 259 -6.38 27.34 -25.51
N THR A 260 -7.08 27.58 -26.62
CA THR A 260 -6.91 28.78 -27.44
C THR A 260 -7.54 30.01 -26.76
N GLU A 261 -8.72 29.85 -26.18
CA GLU A 261 -9.46 30.92 -25.52
C GLU A 261 -8.93 31.23 -24.11
N ASN A 262 -8.35 30.24 -23.42
CA ASN A 262 -7.88 30.34 -22.04
C ASN A 262 -6.39 29.95 -21.93
N PRO A 263 -5.47 30.78 -22.47
CA PRO A 263 -4.05 30.45 -22.53
C PRO A 263 -3.40 30.32 -21.14
N ASP A 264 -3.85 31.11 -20.15
CA ASP A 264 -3.36 31.03 -18.77
C ASP A 264 -3.72 29.69 -18.11
N ASP A 265 -4.93 29.20 -18.35
CA ASP A 265 -5.37 27.88 -17.86
C ASP A 265 -4.60 26.77 -18.54
N ALA A 266 -4.44 26.83 -19.87
CA ALA A 266 -3.65 25.88 -20.61
C ALA A 266 -2.19 25.80 -20.11
N ALA A 267 -1.58 26.96 -19.81
CA ALA A 267 -0.24 27.03 -19.23
C ALA A 267 -0.17 26.38 -17.84
N ARG A 268 -1.13 26.68 -16.95
CA ARG A 268 -1.20 26.09 -15.60
C ARG A 268 -1.41 24.58 -15.63
N ILE A 269 -2.30 24.10 -16.49
CA ILE A 269 -2.54 22.66 -16.71
C ILE A 269 -1.24 21.99 -17.18
N ALA A 270 -0.61 22.55 -18.21
CA ALA A 270 0.60 22.00 -18.80
C ALA A 270 1.76 21.91 -17.78
N GLU A 271 1.93 22.94 -16.96
CA GLU A 271 2.94 22.94 -15.88
C GLU A 271 2.66 21.86 -14.83
N GLN A 272 1.42 21.76 -14.35
CA GLN A 272 1.03 20.75 -13.36
C GLN A 272 1.23 19.33 -13.90
N VAL A 273 0.84 19.06 -15.15
CA VAL A 273 1.04 17.75 -15.78
C VAL A 273 2.52 17.38 -15.91
N LEU A 274 3.38 18.35 -16.24
CA LEU A 274 4.83 18.13 -16.28
C LEU A 274 5.42 17.85 -14.89
N ILE A 275 4.93 18.52 -13.84
CA ILE A 275 5.32 18.24 -12.45
C ILE A 275 4.96 16.79 -12.09
N ASN A 276 3.72 16.37 -12.37
CA ASN A 276 3.25 15.02 -12.10
C ASN A 276 4.12 13.98 -12.82
N LYS A 277 4.36 14.17 -14.12
CA LYS A 277 5.21 13.31 -14.93
C LYS A 277 6.62 13.17 -14.34
N ARG A 278 7.29 14.28 -14.05
CA ARG A 278 8.67 14.28 -13.56
C ARG A 278 8.77 13.66 -12.17
N SER A 279 7.76 13.86 -11.33
CA SER A 279 7.64 13.19 -10.03
C SER A 279 7.57 11.67 -10.20
N ARG A 280 6.67 11.17 -11.07
CA ARG A 280 6.53 9.75 -11.39
C ARG A 280 7.83 9.14 -11.92
N GLU A 281 8.43 9.75 -12.93
CA GLU A 281 9.68 9.25 -13.54
C GLU A 281 10.84 9.25 -12.54
N ASN A 282 10.93 10.26 -11.66
CA ASN A 282 11.96 10.30 -10.63
C ASN A 282 11.74 9.22 -9.57
N ALA A 283 10.49 8.96 -9.17
CA ALA A 283 10.14 7.88 -8.26
C ALA A 283 10.47 6.51 -8.87
N GLU A 284 10.09 6.27 -10.13
CA GLU A 284 10.44 5.03 -10.86
C GLU A 284 11.95 4.84 -10.98
N ARG A 285 12.70 5.87 -11.37
CA ARG A 285 14.17 5.83 -11.46
C ARG A 285 14.80 5.53 -10.10
N THR A 286 14.29 6.13 -9.04
CA THR A 286 14.77 5.90 -7.67
C THR A 286 14.54 4.45 -7.26
N ARG A 287 13.33 3.92 -7.51
CA ARG A 287 12.98 2.53 -7.25
C ARG A 287 13.85 1.55 -8.04
N LEU A 288 14.07 1.80 -9.34
CA LEU A 288 14.94 0.97 -10.18
C LEU A 288 16.40 1.00 -9.72
N ASN A 289 16.91 2.15 -9.30
CA ASN A 289 18.27 2.26 -8.76
C ASN A 289 18.40 1.48 -7.45
N ILE A 290 17.41 1.53 -6.56
CA ILE A 290 17.40 0.73 -5.34
C ILE A 290 17.36 -0.76 -5.69
N LYS A 291 16.50 -1.18 -6.63
CA LYS A 291 16.45 -2.58 -7.08
C LYS A 291 17.80 -3.04 -7.62
N LYS A 292 18.45 -2.27 -8.50
CA LYS A 292 19.80 -2.56 -9.01
C LYS A 292 20.85 -2.67 -7.90
N LYS A 293 20.78 -1.80 -6.87
CA LYS A 293 21.68 -1.88 -5.71
C LYS A 293 21.50 -3.18 -4.91
N LEU A 294 20.29 -3.73 -4.87
CA LEU A 294 19.95 -4.91 -4.07
C LEU A 294 20.08 -6.23 -4.85
N SER A 295 19.88 -6.25 -6.17
CA SER A 295 19.75 -7.48 -6.98
C SER A 295 20.99 -7.86 -7.81
N GLY A 296 22.17 -7.27 -7.54
CA GLY A 296 23.39 -7.55 -8.30
C GLY A 296 23.99 -8.94 -7.98
N ASN A 297 23.91 -9.88 -8.93
CA ASN A 297 24.55 -11.21 -8.88
C ASN A 297 26.08 -11.17 -9.15
N LEU A 298 26.76 -10.10 -8.75
CA LEU A 298 28.21 -9.94 -8.90
C LEU A 298 28.91 -10.15 -7.56
N ASP A 299 30.18 -10.56 -7.63
CA ASP A 299 31.02 -11.00 -6.52
C ASP A 299 30.94 -10.06 -5.30
N LEU A 300 30.21 -10.50 -4.26
CA LEU A 300 29.92 -9.75 -3.04
C LEU A 300 31.17 -9.18 -2.38
N SER A 301 32.26 -9.96 -2.42
CA SER A 301 33.56 -9.63 -1.82
C SER A 301 34.17 -8.36 -2.41
N ASN A 302 33.85 -8.03 -3.67
CA ASN A 302 34.32 -6.82 -4.34
C ASN A 302 33.37 -5.63 -4.17
N MET A 303 32.11 -5.88 -3.81
CA MET A 303 31.06 -4.84 -3.74
C MET A 303 30.81 -4.30 -2.33
N VAL A 304 30.94 -5.14 -1.30
CA VAL A 304 30.68 -4.74 0.09
C VAL A 304 32.02 -4.51 0.78
N PRO A 305 32.37 -3.25 1.12
CA PRO A 305 33.64 -2.95 1.76
C PRO A 305 33.81 -3.75 3.05
N LYS A 306 34.97 -4.40 3.20
CA LYS A 306 35.38 -5.13 4.42
C LYS A 306 34.52 -6.36 4.78
N PHE A 307 33.57 -6.75 3.95
CA PHE A 307 32.97 -8.07 4.04
C PHE A 307 34.03 -9.13 3.73
N VAL A 308 34.08 -10.18 4.55
CA VAL A 308 35.00 -11.30 4.37
C VAL A 308 34.17 -12.58 4.28
N ASP A 309 34.07 -13.14 3.06
CA ASP A 309 33.30 -14.36 2.81
C ASP A 309 33.96 -15.61 3.43
N CYS A 310 33.21 -16.71 3.51
CA CYS A 310 33.70 -18.06 3.78
C CYS A 310 33.87 -18.89 2.48
N ARG A 311 34.59 -20.00 2.55
CA ARG A 311 34.92 -20.83 1.38
C ARG A 311 33.74 -21.65 0.89
N SER A 312 32.97 -22.22 1.80
CA SER A 312 31.81 -23.04 1.50
C SER A 312 30.76 -22.25 0.71
N LYS A 313 30.11 -22.94 -0.23
CA LYS A 313 28.92 -22.45 -0.95
C LYS A 313 27.64 -23.15 -0.51
N ASP A 314 27.75 -24.12 0.41
CA ASP A 314 26.63 -24.84 0.99
C ASP A 314 25.89 -23.94 2.00
N THR A 315 24.70 -23.49 1.62
CA THR A 315 23.86 -22.58 2.43
C THR A 315 23.45 -23.17 3.77
N ASP A 316 23.41 -24.51 3.90
CA ASP A 316 22.92 -25.19 5.10
C ASP A 316 23.89 -25.12 6.28
N ARG A 317 25.15 -24.75 6.02
CA ARG A 317 26.18 -24.64 7.06
C ARG A 317 26.83 -23.28 7.17
N ARG A 318 26.53 -22.34 6.26
CA ARG A 318 27.16 -21.02 6.24
C ARG A 318 26.63 -20.13 7.35
N GLU A 319 27.53 -19.44 8.03
CA GLU A 319 27.19 -18.51 9.11
C GLU A 319 27.73 -17.12 8.79
N LEU A 320 26.95 -16.08 9.07
CA LEU A 320 27.36 -14.69 8.93
C LEU A 320 27.48 -14.06 10.32
N TYR A 321 28.66 -13.55 10.65
CA TYR A 321 28.88 -12.73 11.84
C TYR A 321 28.82 -11.24 11.48
N ILE A 322 27.90 -10.51 12.11
CA ILE A 322 27.82 -9.06 12.02
C ILE A 322 28.52 -8.48 13.26
N VAL A 323 29.64 -7.79 13.06
CA VAL A 323 30.53 -7.34 14.16
C VAL A 323 30.57 -5.84 14.30
N GLU A 324 30.80 -5.36 15.52
CA GLU A 324 30.94 -3.94 15.82
C GLU A 324 32.32 -3.39 15.42
N GLY A 325 32.34 -2.57 14.37
CA GLY A 325 33.53 -1.86 13.94
C GLY A 325 34.63 -2.73 13.32
N ASP A 326 35.71 -2.06 12.91
CA ASP A 326 36.85 -2.71 12.27
C ASP A 326 37.77 -3.43 13.27
N SER A 327 37.70 -3.05 14.56
CA SER A 327 38.49 -3.67 15.62
C SER A 327 38.03 -5.12 15.85
N ALA A 328 36.74 -5.33 16.10
CA ALA A 328 36.17 -6.67 16.24
C ALA A 328 36.32 -7.50 14.96
N LEU A 329 36.25 -6.87 13.77
CA LEU A 329 36.50 -7.56 12.50
C LEU A 329 37.86 -8.26 12.47
N GLY A 330 38.92 -7.60 12.93
CA GLY A 330 40.27 -8.18 12.94
C GLY A 330 40.32 -9.47 13.76
N SER A 331 39.88 -9.38 15.01
CA SER A 331 39.90 -10.49 15.95
C SER A 331 38.98 -11.64 15.50
N VAL A 332 37.75 -11.34 15.07
CA VAL A 332 36.80 -12.36 14.60
C VAL A 332 37.27 -13.02 13.31
N LYS A 333 37.87 -12.26 12.39
CA LYS A 333 38.44 -12.80 11.15
C LYS A 333 39.56 -13.82 11.42
N MET A 334 40.38 -13.59 12.44
CA MET A 334 41.45 -14.51 12.84
C MET A 334 40.92 -15.74 13.58
N ALA A 335 39.87 -15.57 14.40
CA ALA A 335 39.29 -16.64 15.22
C ALA A 335 38.35 -17.60 14.47
N ARG A 336 37.71 -17.13 13.38
CA ARG A 336 36.67 -17.88 12.68
C ARG A 336 37.20 -19.13 11.98
N ASP A 337 36.31 -20.11 11.80
CA ASP A 337 36.51 -21.13 10.78
C ASP A 337 36.13 -20.56 9.40
N ALA A 338 37.15 -20.19 8.61
CA ALA A 338 36.98 -19.61 7.28
C ALA A 338 36.29 -20.56 6.28
N GLU A 339 36.12 -21.85 6.60
CA GLU A 339 35.39 -22.78 5.75
C GLU A 339 33.91 -22.41 5.67
N PHE A 340 33.26 -22.04 6.77
CA PHE A 340 31.81 -21.78 6.78
C PHE A 340 31.38 -20.46 7.44
N GLN A 341 32.27 -19.76 8.15
CA GLN A 341 31.95 -18.52 8.86
C GLN A 341 32.42 -17.28 8.08
N ALA A 342 31.48 -16.44 7.66
CA ALA A 342 31.70 -15.14 7.05
C ALA A 342 31.60 -14.03 8.11
N VAL A 343 32.19 -12.86 7.85
CA VAL A 343 32.12 -11.71 8.77
C VAL A 343 31.93 -10.39 8.01
N ILE A 344 31.10 -9.51 8.56
CA ILE A 344 30.87 -8.14 8.09
C ILE A 344 30.90 -7.15 9.26
N PRO A 345 31.71 -6.07 9.19
CA PRO A 345 31.65 -5.02 10.20
C PRO A 345 30.50 -4.04 9.95
N VAL A 346 29.90 -3.53 11.01
CA VAL A 346 29.07 -2.31 10.97
C VAL A 346 29.87 -1.13 11.51
N ARG A 347 29.76 0.03 10.87
CA ARG A 347 30.57 1.23 11.21
C ARG A 347 29.68 2.30 11.82
N GLY A 348 30.00 2.72 13.04
CA GLY A 348 29.22 3.73 13.77
C GLY A 348 27.79 3.27 14.08
N LYS A 349 26.96 4.21 14.55
CA LYS A 349 25.57 3.92 14.91
C LYS A 349 24.73 3.70 13.66
N ILE A 350 24.03 2.57 13.62
CA ILE A 350 23.18 2.18 12.49
C ILE A 350 21.94 3.09 12.45
N LEU A 351 21.43 3.37 11.25
CA LEU A 351 20.19 4.13 11.10
C LEU A 351 19.03 3.35 11.73
N ASN A 352 18.28 3.99 12.63
CA ASN A 352 17.03 3.43 13.13
C ASN A 352 15.99 3.34 11.99
N CYS A 353 15.80 2.12 11.47
CA CYS A 353 14.89 1.85 10.36
C CYS A 353 13.40 2.00 10.72
N LEU A 354 13.04 2.07 12.00
CA LEU A 354 11.64 2.25 12.41
C LEU A 354 11.19 3.70 12.21
N LYS A 355 12.09 4.68 12.43
CA LYS A 355 11.83 6.13 12.27
C LYS A 355 12.12 6.68 10.86
N ALA A 356 12.65 5.85 9.97
CA ALA A 356 13.13 6.29 8.67
C ALA A 356 12.20 5.82 7.56
N ASP A 357 11.92 6.69 6.59
CA ASP A 357 11.27 6.28 5.37
C ASP A 357 12.19 5.37 4.53
N TYR A 358 11.61 4.57 3.64
CA TYR A 358 12.36 3.64 2.80
C TYR A 358 13.44 4.33 1.94
N VAL A 359 13.22 5.56 1.46
CA VAL A 359 14.21 6.29 0.66
C VAL A 359 15.46 6.59 1.50
N ARG A 360 15.29 7.00 2.76
CA ARG A 360 16.38 7.24 3.70
C ARG A 360 17.06 5.94 4.11
N ILE A 361 16.30 4.86 4.34
CA ILE A 361 16.84 3.53 4.64
C ILE A 361 17.76 3.05 3.52
N PHE A 362 17.29 3.05 2.27
CA PHE A 362 18.08 2.57 1.12
C PHE A 362 19.18 3.54 0.64
N LYS A 363 19.27 4.73 1.22
CA LYS A 363 20.43 5.62 1.09
C LYS A 363 21.55 5.28 2.06
N SER A 364 21.25 4.59 3.18
CA SER A 364 22.27 4.17 4.14
C SER A 364 23.10 3.03 3.57
N GLU A 365 24.40 3.27 3.37
CA GLU A 365 25.33 2.27 2.84
C GLU A 365 25.36 1.03 3.73
N ILE A 366 25.43 1.20 5.05
CA ILE A 366 25.46 0.11 6.05
C ILE A 366 24.25 -0.82 5.89
N ILE A 367 23.04 -0.25 5.81
CA ILE A 367 21.81 -1.04 5.63
C ILE A 367 21.82 -1.74 4.28
N THR A 368 22.17 -1.03 3.20
CA THR A 368 22.20 -1.64 1.87
C THR A 368 23.24 -2.75 1.75
N ASP A 369 24.37 -2.62 2.43
CA ASP A 369 25.44 -3.61 2.43
C ASP A 369 25.05 -4.86 3.22
N LEU A 370 24.46 -4.69 4.41
CA LEU A 370 23.89 -5.80 5.17
C LEU A 370 22.83 -6.56 4.34
N LEU A 371 21.89 -5.85 3.70
CA LEU A 371 20.87 -6.47 2.85
C LEU A 371 21.46 -7.24 1.66
N LYS A 372 22.50 -6.69 1.00
CA LYS A 372 23.21 -7.40 -0.09
C LYS A 372 23.88 -8.67 0.42
N VAL A 373 24.53 -8.61 1.60
CA VAL A 373 25.18 -9.77 2.19
C VAL A 373 24.16 -10.84 2.55
N LEU A 374 23.04 -10.48 3.19
CA LEU A 374 21.94 -11.40 3.48
C LEU A 374 21.42 -12.10 2.21
N GLY A 375 21.20 -11.34 1.13
CA GLY A 375 20.86 -11.86 -0.19
C GLY A 375 19.38 -12.21 -0.40
N CYS A 376 18.56 -12.20 0.65
CA CYS A 376 17.15 -12.59 0.60
C CYS A 376 16.18 -11.50 0.13
N GLY A 377 16.64 -10.29 -0.19
CA GLY A 377 15.74 -9.17 -0.56
C GLY A 377 15.06 -8.50 0.64
N VAL A 378 13.97 -7.78 0.41
CA VAL A 378 13.23 -7.03 1.45
C VAL A 378 11.72 -7.29 1.41
N GLU A 379 11.11 -7.42 2.58
CA GLU A 379 9.67 -7.54 2.78
C GLU A 379 9.08 -6.13 2.95
N VAL A 380 8.57 -5.56 1.86
CA VAL A 380 7.95 -4.23 1.91
C VAL A 380 6.43 -4.34 1.88
N THR A 381 5.76 -3.82 2.91
CA THR A 381 4.30 -3.92 3.10
C THR A 381 3.49 -2.90 2.28
N THR A 382 4.07 -1.75 1.93
CA THR A 382 3.37 -0.71 1.16
C THR A 382 3.23 -1.04 -0.33
N LYS A 383 2.00 -0.92 -0.88
CA LYS A 383 1.67 -1.15 -2.30
C LYS A 383 2.59 -0.40 -3.29
N ALA A 384 3.06 0.79 -2.94
CA ALA A 384 3.95 1.61 -3.76
C ALA A 384 5.38 1.00 -3.96
N ASN A 385 5.80 0.12 -3.05
CA ASN A 385 7.16 -0.40 -2.99
C ASN A 385 7.24 -1.92 -3.20
N LYS A 386 6.14 -2.60 -3.60
CA LYS A 386 6.11 -4.04 -3.91
C LYS A 386 7.09 -4.48 -5.00
N GLU A 387 7.59 -3.55 -5.81
CA GLU A 387 8.57 -3.82 -6.87
C GLU A 387 10.05 -3.69 -6.43
N LEU A 388 10.32 -3.28 -5.18
CA LEU A 388 11.65 -3.41 -4.58
C LEU A 388 11.96 -4.89 -4.37
N ALA A 389 13.23 -5.29 -4.55
CA ALA A 389 13.70 -6.68 -4.58
C ALA A 389 12.91 -7.59 -3.63
N THR A 390 11.94 -8.32 -4.20
CA THR A 390 10.95 -9.08 -3.44
C THR A 390 11.68 -10.06 -2.54
N PHE A 391 11.35 -10.04 -1.25
CA PHE A 391 11.90 -11.00 -0.32
C PHE A 391 11.66 -12.44 -0.80
N SER A 392 12.71 -13.25 -0.78
CA SER A 392 12.64 -14.68 -0.94
C SER A 392 13.62 -15.33 0.02
N LEU A 393 13.09 -16.18 0.90
CA LEU A 393 13.91 -16.94 1.84
C LEU A 393 14.86 -17.91 1.12
N GLU A 394 14.46 -18.43 -0.05
CA GLU A 394 15.30 -19.32 -0.87
C GLU A 394 16.60 -18.64 -1.34
N ASN A 395 16.62 -17.31 -1.40
CA ASN A 395 17.80 -16.55 -1.79
C ASN A 395 18.73 -16.23 -0.59
N LEU A 396 18.33 -16.58 0.64
CA LEU A 396 19.15 -16.38 1.84
C LEU A 396 20.44 -17.21 1.72
N ARG A 397 21.58 -16.56 1.95
CA ARG A 397 22.90 -17.18 1.76
C ARG A 397 23.46 -17.86 3.01
N TRP A 398 22.74 -17.77 4.13
CA TRP A 398 23.24 -18.07 5.48
C TRP A 398 22.25 -18.94 6.24
N ASN A 399 22.74 -20.01 6.86
CA ASN A 399 22.00 -20.80 7.82
C ASN A 399 21.84 -20.06 9.16
N LYS A 400 22.82 -19.24 9.54
CA LYS A 400 22.77 -18.41 10.75
C LYS A 400 23.30 -17.02 10.50
N ILE A 401 22.59 -16.03 11.03
CA ILE A 401 22.98 -14.62 11.09
C ILE A 401 23.25 -14.33 12.56
N VAL A 402 24.51 -14.18 12.93
CA VAL A 402 24.98 -14.01 14.31
C VAL A 402 25.40 -12.57 14.52
N ILE A 403 24.72 -11.86 15.41
CA ILE A 403 25.07 -10.51 15.85
C ILE A 403 26.10 -10.64 16.97
N CYS A 404 27.32 -10.19 16.72
CA CYS A 404 28.46 -10.31 17.63
C CYS A 404 28.97 -8.90 17.97
N THR A 405 28.41 -8.31 19.01
CA THR A 405 28.73 -6.96 19.51
C THR A 405 29.39 -7.05 20.87
N ASP A 406 30.05 -5.98 21.29
CA ASP A 406 30.60 -5.89 22.63
C ASP A 406 29.49 -5.94 23.69
N ALA A 407 29.86 -6.36 24.89
CA ALA A 407 28.98 -6.46 26.05
C ALA A 407 28.95 -5.13 26.83
N ASP A 408 28.74 -4.03 26.11
CA ASP A 408 28.70 -2.66 26.63
C ASP A 408 27.48 -1.89 26.08
N GLU A 409 27.31 -0.63 26.53
CA GLU A 409 26.16 0.21 26.17
C GLU A 409 26.03 0.49 24.67
N ASP A 410 27.15 0.68 23.97
CA ASP A 410 27.16 0.96 22.53
C ASP A 410 26.90 -0.34 21.72
N GLY A 411 27.46 -1.47 22.14
CA GLY A 411 27.21 -2.78 21.58
C GLY A 411 25.75 -3.22 21.72
N PHE A 412 25.14 -3.02 22.90
CA PHE A 412 23.70 -3.26 23.10
C PHE A 412 22.84 -2.37 22.21
N HIS A 413 23.22 -1.12 22.01
CA HIS A 413 22.49 -0.21 21.13
C HIS A 413 22.61 -0.63 19.66
N ILE A 414 23.80 -0.98 19.17
CA ILE A 414 24.00 -1.47 17.80
C ILE A 414 23.22 -2.75 17.57
N ARG A 415 23.27 -3.69 18.52
CA ARG A 415 22.50 -4.94 18.50
C ARG A 415 21.01 -4.67 18.32
N THR A 416 20.44 -3.76 19.11
CA THR A 416 19.03 -3.34 19.00
C THR A 416 18.72 -2.75 17.62
N LEU A 417 19.60 -1.92 17.05
CA LEU A 417 19.39 -1.33 15.72
C LEU A 417 19.46 -2.36 14.58
N ILE A 418 20.35 -3.36 14.67
CA ILE A 418 20.41 -4.47 13.70
C ILE A 418 19.11 -5.29 13.76
N LEU A 419 18.66 -5.64 14.97
CA LEU A 419 17.41 -6.38 15.17
C LEU A 419 16.22 -5.60 14.59
N THR A 420 16.20 -4.28 14.80
CA THR A 420 15.17 -3.39 14.24
C THR A 420 15.19 -3.35 12.73
N MET A 421 16.37 -3.29 12.12
CA MET A 421 16.50 -3.38 10.66
C MET A 421 15.94 -4.70 10.14
N ILE A 422 16.32 -5.83 10.74
CA ILE A 422 15.83 -7.15 10.30
C ILE A 422 14.33 -7.24 10.51
N TYR A 423 13.81 -6.85 11.68
CA TYR A 423 12.38 -6.83 11.97
C TYR A 423 11.60 -5.97 10.97
N ARG A 424 12.13 -4.81 10.57
CA ARG A 424 11.44 -3.90 9.65
C ARG A 424 11.53 -4.31 8.19
N LEU A 425 12.64 -4.92 7.76
CA LEU A 425 12.95 -5.14 6.34
C LEU A 425 12.93 -6.61 5.92
N ALA A 426 13.11 -7.56 6.84
CA ALA A 426 13.12 -8.99 6.59
C ALA A 426 12.64 -9.79 7.83
N PRO A 427 11.46 -9.50 8.39
CA PRO A 427 10.98 -10.11 9.63
C PRO A 427 10.86 -11.63 9.56
N THR A 428 10.70 -12.23 8.36
CA THR A 428 10.72 -13.70 8.20
C THR A 428 12.00 -14.32 8.76
N LEU A 429 13.14 -13.65 8.67
CA LEU A 429 14.41 -14.19 9.19
C LEU A 429 14.37 -14.41 10.71
N ILE A 430 13.65 -13.54 11.45
CA ILE A 430 13.42 -13.71 12.89
C ILE A 430 12.37 -14.81 13.11
N ARG A 431 11.27 -14.81 12.34
CA ARG A 431 10.19 -15.80 12.48
C ARG A 431 10.65 -17.24 12.29
N GLU A 432 11.45 -17.49 11.25
CA GLU A 432 12.02 -18.80 10.95
C GLU A 432 13.29 -19.08 11.79
N GLY A 433 13.71 -18.11 12.60
CA GLY A 433 14.79 -18.23 13.59
C GLY A 433 16.17 -18.43 12.99
N TYR A 434 16.50 -17.65 11.96
CA TYR A 434 17.85 -17.53 11.38
C TYR A 434 18.75 -16.54 12.13
N VAL A 435 18.19 -15.72 13.04
CA VAL A 435 18.90 -14.64 13.73
C VAL A 435 19.31 -15.07 15.14
N TYR A 436 20.57 -14.81 15.47
CA TYR A 436 21.20 -15.17 16.74
C TYR A 436 22.03 -14.01 17.29
N ILE A 437 22.25 -13.99 18.60
CA ILE A 437 23.22 -13.13 19.28
C ILE A 437 24.33 -14.01 19.82
N ALA A 438 25.60 -13.64 19.57
CA ALA A 438 26.73 -14.29 20.21
C ALA A 438 26.98 -13.73 21.61
N GLU A 439 27.27 -14.61 22.55
CA GLU A 439 27.80 -14.24 23.86
C GLU A 439 29.31 -14.41 23.86
N SER A 440 30.03 -13.41 24.38
CA SER A 440 31.47 -13.46 24.59
C SER A 440 31.75 -13.46 26.10
N PRO A 441 32.73 -14.23 26.59
CA PRO A 441 33.02 -14.28 28.01
C PRO A 441 33.60 -12.95 28.53
N LEU A 442 33.10 -12.51 29.68
CA LEU A 442 33.59 -11.31 30.36
C LEU A 442 34.92 -11.54 31.08
N PHE A 443 35.18 -12.78 31.52
CA PHE A 443 36.38 -13.12 32.27
C PHE A 443 37.05 -14.39 31.76
N GLU A 444 38.37 -14.34 31.73
CA GLU A 444 39.26 -15.47 31.52
C GLU A 444 40.03 -15.77 32.81
N ILE A 445 39.92 -17.02 33.29
CA ILE A 445 40.54 -17.48 34.53
C ILE A 445 41.49 -18.63 34.20
N THR A 446 42.78 -18.34 34.21
CA THR A 446 43.82 -19.30 33.83
C THR A 446 44.50 -19.88 35.07
N THR A 447 44.49 -21.20 35.17
CA THR A 447 45.24 -21.97 36.18
C THR A 447 46.45 -22.64 35.52
N LYS A 448 47.27 -23.36 36.30
CA LYS A 448 48.41 -24.11 35.74
C LYS A 448 47.97 -25.19 34.73
N ASP A 449 46.80 -25.79 34.95
CA ASP A 449 46.37 -26.97 34.20
C ASP A 449 45.27 -26.67 33.17
N ARG A 450 44.43 -25.65 33.41
CA ARG A 450 43.25 -25.33 32.58
C ARG A 450 42.88 -23.84 32.59
N THR A 451 42.22 -23.39 31.53
CA THR A 451 41.58 -22.08 31.43
C THR A 451 40.06 -22.22 31.54
N TYR A 452 39.43 -21.34 32.30
CA TYR A 452 37.99 -21.26 32.49
C TYR A 452 37.48 -19.91 31.98
N PHE A 453 36.26 -19.89 31.44
CA PHE A 453 35.61 -18.68 30.92
C PHE A 453 34.31 -18.43 31.67
N ALA A 454 34.11 -17.19 32.11
CA ALA A 454 32.87 -16.76 32.77
C ALA A 454 32.17 -15.69 31.92
N TYR A 455 30.86 -15.85 31.72
CA TYR A 455 30.04 -14.96 30.89
C TYR A 455 29.31 -13.90 31.71
N ASP A 456 29.21 -14.11 33.02
CA ASP A 456 28.67 -13.12 33.96
C ASP A 456 29.44 -13.18 35.30
N GLU A 457 29.14 -12.23 36.19
CA GLU A 457 29.78 -12.15 37.50
C GLU A 457 29.42 -13.35 38.40
N LYS A 458 28.23 -13.95 38.24
CA LYS A 458 27.79 -15.12 39.03
C LYS A 458 28.60 -16.35 38.67
N GLU A 459 28.83 -16.58 37.39
CA GLU A 459 29.68 -17.64 36.86
C GLU A 459 31.13 -17.44 37.31
N ARG A 460 31.63 -16.20 37.29
CA ARG A 460 32.98 -15.88 37.79
C ARG A 460 33.12 -16.29 39.25
N VAL A 461 32.19 -15.85 40.12
CA VAL A 461 32.22 -16.20 41.55
C VAL A 461 32.16 -17.72 41.74
N LYS A 462 31.31 -18.41 40.98
CA LYS A 462 31.19 -19.87 41.03
C LYS A 462 32.48 -20.56 40.62
N ILE A 463 33.11 -20.15 39.52
CA ILE A 463 34.38 -20.71 39.07
C ILE A 463 35.48 -20.46 40.10
N LEU A 464 35.58 -19.25 40.65
CA LEU A 464 36.56 -18.93 41.69
C LEU A 464 36.38 -19.77 42.96
N SER A 465 35.14 -20.06 43.36
CA SER A 465 34.86 -20.94 44.50
C SER A 465 35.33 -22.40 44.28
N MET A 466 35.33 -22.88 43.03
CA MET A 466 35.84 -24.21 42.68
C MET A 466 37.37 -24.28 42.64
N LEU A 467 38.02 -23.11 42.52
CA LEU A 467 39.47 -22.97 42.45
C LEU A 467 40.10 -22.60 43.80
N GLU A 468 39.34 -22.72 44.90
CA GLU A 468 39.78 -22.35 46.23
C GLU A 468 41.08 -23.08 46.62
N GLY A 469 42.14 -22.32 46.93
CA GLY A 469 43.47 -22.84 47.22
C GLY A 469 44.40 -23.04 46.00
N GLN A 470 43.93 -22.84 44.77
CA GLN A 470 44.77 -22.85 43.56
C GLN A 470 45.23 -21.44 43.16
N LYS A 471 46.43 -21.33 42.60
CA LYS A 471 46.90 -20.08 41.98
C LYS A 471 46.26 -19.93 40.60
N TYR A 472 45.65 -18.78 40.35
CA TYR A 472 45.06 -18.42 39.06
C TYR A 472 45.42 -16.98 38.67
N THR A 473 45.30 -16.69 37.38
CA THR A 473 45.30 -15.32 36.83
C THR A 473 43.91 -15.01 36.28
N LEU A 474 43.35 -13.86 36.65
CA LEU A 474 42.05 -13.37 36.17
C LEU A 474 42.27 -12.21 35.21
N GLN A 475 41.74 -12.31 34.01
CA GLN A 475 41.70 -11.24 33.02
C GLN A 475 40.25 -10.91 32.67
N ARG A 476 39.93 -9.61 32.57
CA ARG A 476 38.61 -9.14 32.15
C ARG A 476 38.71 -8.72 30.69
N SER A 477 37.81 -9.22 29.85
CA SER A 477 37.65 -8.76 28.48
C SER A 477 37.06 -7.34 28.49
N LYS A 478 37.68 -6.42 27.73
CA LYS A 478 37.19 -5.04 27.58
C LYS A 478 36.44 -4.82 26.26
N GLY A 479 36.44 -5.81 25.37
CA GLY A 479 35.83 -5.73 24.05
C GLY A 479 36.39 -6.81 23.12
N LEU A 480 35.61 -7.20 22.11
CA LEU A 480 35.92 -8.25 21.14
C LEU A 480 37.21 -7.96 20.37
N GLY A 481 37.54 -6.68 20.17
CA GLY A 481 38.77 -6.24 19.52
C GLY A 481 40.05 -6.53 20.29
N GLU A 482 39.97 -6.62 21.62
CA GLU A 482 41.13 -6.87 22.50
C GLU A 482 41.31 -8.36 22.85
N ASN A 483 40.32 -9.19 22.55
CA ASN A 483 40.38 -10.63 22.81
C ASN A 483 41.37 -11.34 21.88
N GLU A 484 42.13 -12.28 22.45
CA GLU A 484 43.02 -13.15 21.66
C GLU A 484 42.22 -14.06 20.72
N ALA A 485 42.71 -14.24 19.50
CA ALA A 485 42.00 -15.01 18.47
C ALA A 485 41.76 -16.48 18.88
N GLU A 486 42.72 -17.09 19.58
CA GLU A 486 42.60 -18.47 20.07
C GLU A 486 41.48 -18.62 21.11
N MET A 487 41.35 -17.64 22.00
CA MET A 487 40.28 -17.59 23.00
C MET A 487 38.91 -17.45 22.32
N MET A 488 38.77 -16.52 21.37
CA MET A 488 37.50 -16.35 20.67
C MET A 488 37.15 -17.55 19.78
N ALA A 489 38.15 -18.19 19.18
CA ALA A 489 37.95 -19.41 18.41
C ALA A 489 37.29 -20.48 19.28
N LEU A 490 37.74 -20.64 20.54
CA LEU A 490 37.19 -21.60 21.49
C LEU A 490 35.86 -21.16 22.13
N THR A 491 35.61 -19.87 22.35
CA THR A 491 34.49 -19.42 23.19
C THR A 491 33.32 -18.82 22.44
N THR A 492 33.57 -18.12 21.33
CA THR A 492 32.57 -17.30 20.64
C THR A 492 32.31 -17.84 19.23
N MET A 493 33.29 -18.51 18.61
CA MET A 493 33.21 -18.94 17.20
C MET A 493 32.95 -20.44 17.02
N ASN A 494 33.54 -21.31 17.85
CA ASN A 494 33.43 -22.76 17.68
C ASN A 494 32.00 -23.27 17.95
N PRO A 495 31.34 -23.95 16.99
CA PRO A 495 29.99 -24.48 17.15
C PRO A 495 29.76 -25.40 18.35
N GLU A 496 30.78 -26.12 18.81
CA GLU A 496 30.67 -27.11 19.90
C GLU A 496 30.69 -26.47 21.30
N THR A 497 31.32 -25.31 21.42
CA THR A 497 31.64 -24.69 22.72
C THR A 497 31.03 -23.30 22.90
N ARG A 498 30.65 -22.63 21.81
CA ARG A 498 30.07 -21.28 21.87
C ARG A 498 28.70 -21.25 22.52
N ARG A 499 28.35 -20.06 23.05
CA ARG A 499 27.00 -19.73 23.50
C ARG A 499 26.38 -18.70 22.55
N ILE A 500 25.25 -19.06 21.96
CA ILE A 500 24.47 -18.17 21.08
C ILE A 500 23.00 -18.21 21.48
N ILE A 501 22.36 -17.04 21.51
CA ILE A 501 20.94 -16.89 21.84
C ILE A 501 20.18 -16.79 20.52
N ARG A 502 19.26 -17.73 20.27
CA ARG A 502 18.35 -17.66 19.11
C ARG A 502 17.27 -16.63 19.37
N ILE A 503 17.07 -15.70 18.44
CA ILE A 503 15.99 -14.72 18.52
C ILE A 503 14.73 -15.36 17.95
N THR A 504 13.71 -15.46 18.79
CA THR A 504 12.37 -15.92 18.43
C THR A 504 11.38 -14.76 18.59
N PRO A 505 10.43 -14.58 17.68
CA PRO A 505 9.36 -13.61 17.91
C PRO A 505 8.45 -14.11 19.04
N GLU A 506 7.95 -13.20 19.86
CA GLU A 506 6.77 -13.46 20.69
C GLU A 506 5.49 -13.25 19.85
N GLU A 507 4.35 -12.98 20.49
CA GLU A 507 3.17 -12.51 19.74
C GLU A 507 3.53 -11.26 18.94
N ALA A 508 3.07 -11.23 17.68
CA ALA A 508 3.46 -10.22 16.70
C ALA A 508 3.09 -8.79 17.16
N GLU A 509 1.98 -8.66 17.90
CA GLU A 509 1.48 -7.40 18.45
C GLU A 509 2.36 -6.91 19.61
N ALA A 510 2.62 -7.75 20.62
CA ALA A 510 3.51 -7.41 21.74
C ALA A 510 4.94 -7.05 21.27
N THR A 511 5.46 -7.80 20.29
CA THR A 511 6.78 -7.50 19.70
C THR A 511 6.78 -6.14 19.01
N PHE A 512 5.73 -5.83 18.23
CA PHE A 512 5.60 -4.55 17.55
C PHE A 512 5.51 -3.39 18.55
N GLU A 513 4.68 -3.51 19.57
CA GLU A 513 4.50 -2.49 20.61
C GLU A 513 5.82 -2.17 21.33
N MET A 514 6.61 -3.19 21.68
CA MET A 514 7.91 -2.99 22.32
C MET A 514 8.90 -2.26 21.40
N PHE A 515 9.00 -2.66 20.13
CA PHE A 515 9.84 -1.95 19.15
C PHE A 515 9.38 -0.51 18.93
N ASP A 516 8.07 -0.26 18.82
CA ASP A 516 7.53 1.09 18.63
C ASP A 516 7.71 1.98 19.86
N MET A 517 7.52 1.45 21.07
CA MET A 517 7.77 2.18 22.31
C MET A 517 9.26 2.54 22.45
N LEU A 518 10.16 1.57 22.29
CA LEU A 518 11.60 1.78 22.50
C LEU A 518 12.27 2.54 21.35
N LEU A 519 11.78 2.42 20.11
CA LEU A 519 12.48 2.94 18.93
C LEU A 519 11.61 3.80 18.01
N GLY A 520 10.30 3.88 18.21
CA GLY A 520 9.37 4.74 17.47
C GLY A 520 9.35 6.20 17.96
N ASP A 521 8.35 6.97 17.56
CA ASP A 521 8.34 8.42 17.76
C ASP A 521 7.76 8.91 19.09
N ASN A 522 7.16 8.03 19.88
CA ASN A 522 6.58 8.37 21.16
C ASN A 522 7.64 8.51 22.28
N LEU A 523 8.27 9.70 22.33
CA LEU A 523 9.30 10.01 23.33
C LEU A 523 8.80 9.96 24.77
N ALA A 524 7.53 10.32 25.01
CA ALA A 524 6.95 10.35 26.35
C ALA A 524 6.81 8.93 26.91
N ALA A 525 6.13 8.04 26.15
CA ALA A 525 5.96 6.64 26.55
C ALA A 525 7.30 5.94 26.83
N ARG A 526 8.33 6.23 26.01
CA ARG A 526 9.67 5.70 26.24
C ARG A 526 10.29 6.17 27.56
N LYS A 527 10.15 7.46 27.88
CA LYS A 527 10.68 8.00 29.15
C LYS A 527 9.98 7.40 30.35
N ASP A 528 8.66 7.26 30.26
CA ASP A 528 7.85 6.68 31.33
C ASP A 528 8.24 5.21 31.56
N TYR A 529 8.39 4.43 30.49
CA TYR A 529 8.85 3.04 30.57
C TYR A 529 10.24 2.92 31.21
N ILE A 530 11.20 3.77 30.81
CA ILE A 530 12.54 3.77 31.42
C ILE A 530 12.48 4.17 32.89
N ALA A 531 11.61 5.11 33.27
CA ALA A 531 11.46 5.53 34.65
C ALA A 531 10.83 4.43 35.54
N GLU A 532 9.86 3.69 34.99
CA GLU A 532 9.15 2.63 35.70
C GLU A 532 9.97 1.35 35.80
N HIS A 533 10.59 0.92 34.69
CA HIS A 533 11.25 -0.38 34.59
C HIS A 533 12.77 -0.33 34.54
N GLY A 534 13.39 0.84 34.38
CA GLY A 534 14.86 0.94 34.28
C GLY A 534 15.60 0.35 35.48
N GLY A 535 14.99 0.42 36.67
CA GLY A 535 15.49 -0.20 37.90
C GLY A 535 15.60 -1.73 37.83
N ASP A 536 14.70 -2.39 37.10
CA ASP A 536 14.63 -3.85 36.99
C ASP A 536 15.81 -4.44 36.21
N TYR A 537 16.48 -3.62 35.41
CA TYR A 537 17.60 -4.00 34.56
C TYR A 537 18.95 -3.50 35.07
N LEU A 538 19.02 -2.92 36.28
CA LEU A 538 20.28 -2.41 36.85
C LEU A 538 21.34 -3.50 37.04
N ASP A 539 20.93 -4.72 37.39
CA ASP A 539 21.84 -5.87 37.52
C ASP A 539 22.40 -6.36 36.16
N LEU A 540 21.77 -5.96 35.05
CA LEU A 540 22.15 -6.30 33.68
C LEU A 540 22.91 -5.16 32.98
N ALA A 541 22.72 -3.93 33.45
CA ALA A 541 23.53 -2.80 33.04
C ALA A 541 24.85 -2.87 33.81
N ASP A 542 25.98 -2.94 33.11
CA ASP A 542 27.34 -2.94 33.70
C ASP A 542 27.67 -1.54 34.28
N ILE A 543 26.84 -1.08 35.23
CA ILE A 543 26.97 0.19 35.95
C ILE A 543 27.92 -0.09 37.12
N SER A 544 29.21 0.06 36.83
CA SER A 544 30.29 0.01 37.83
C SER A 544 30.21 1.17 38.82
#